data_AF-A0A4Z1A8R6-F1
#
_entry.id   AF-A0A4Z1A8R6-F1
#
_cell.length_a   1.000
_cell.length_b   1.000
_cell.length_c   1.000
_cell.angle_alpha   90.00
_cell.angle_beta   90.00
_cell.angle_gamma   90.00
#
_symmetry.space_group_name_H-M   'P 1'
#
loop_
_entity.id
_entity.type
_entity.pdbx_description
1 polymer ?
#
loop_
_entity_poly.entity_id
_entity_poly.type
_entity_poly.pdbx_seq_one_letter_code
_entity_poly.pdbx_strand_id
1 'polypeptide(L)'
;MEFLLKLEELLRKRKEELPEKSYTAELFRDGVDRILKKIGEEAGEVIIAAKNPNEKELIHEIADLVFHLEVLMVEKGISLSTIAKELEKRHS
;
A
#
# COMPACT_ATOMS: atom_id res chain seq x y z
N MET A 1 -10.26 9.96 2.10
CA MET A 1 -10.44 9.28 0.80
C MET A 1 -9.72 10.01 -0.34
N GLU A 2 -9.89 11.34 -0.46
CA GLU A 2 -9.24 12.14 -1.52
C GLU A 2 -7.71 11.92 -1.59
N PHE A 3 -7.05 11.82 -0.43
CA PHE A 3 -5.60 11.57 -0.39
C PHE A 3 -5.19 10.21 -0.96
N LEU A 4 -5.97 9.14 -0.72
CA LEU A 4 -5.66 7.79 -1.24
C LEU A 4 -5.77 7.74 -2.77
N LEU A 5 -6.74 8.45 -3.35
CA LEU A 5 -6.84 8.58 -4.80
C LEU A 5 -5.64 9.36 -5.39
N LYS A 6 -5.22 10.44 -4.72
CA LYS A 6 -4.01 11.18 -5.11
C LYS A 6 -2.74 10.34 -4.96
N LEU A 7 -2.68 9.48 -3.95
CA LEU A 7 -1.58 8.54 -3.75
C LEU A 7 -1.55 7.52 -4.89
N GLU A 8 -2.68 6.90 -5.25
CA GLU A 8 -2.77 5.99 -6.40
C GLU A 8 -2.24 6.66 -7.68
N GLU A 9 -2.68 7.90 -7.98
CA GLU A 9 -2.20 8.66 -9.14
C GLU A 9 -0.68 8.91 -9.11
N LEU A 10 -0.15 9.31 -7.95
CA LEU A 10 1.28 9.50 -7.75
C LEU A 10 2.06 8.19 -7.96
N LEU A 11 1.56 7.08 -7.44
CA LEU A 11 2.18 5.76 -7.56
C LEU A 11 2.20 5.30 -9.03
N ARG A 12 1.10 5.50 -9.77
CA ARG A 12 1.04 5.23 -11.22
C ARG A 12 2.09 6.02 -11.98
N LYS A 13 2.17 7.32 -11.72
CA LYS A 13 3.20 8.19 -12.33
C LYS A 13 4.61 7.71 -12.01
N ARG A 14 4.89 7.34 -10.76
CA ARG A 14 6.21 6.81 -10.36
C ARG A 14 6.55 5.47 -11.01
N LYS A 15 5.55 4.61 -11.26
CA LYS A 15 5.73 3.35 -11.99
C LYS A 15 6.09 3.59 -13.46
N GLU A 16 5.52 4.62 -14.07
CA GLU A 16 5.81 5.00 -15.46
C GLU A 16 7.17 5.68 -15.62
N GLU A 17 7.48 6.63 -14.73
CA GLU A 17 8.69 7.46 -14.83
C GLU A 17 9.94 6.81 -14.21
N LEU A 18 9.77 5.88 -13.27
CA LEU A 18 10.84 5.21 -12.51
C LEU A 18 12.00 6.13 -12.05
N PRO A 19 11.72 7.26 -11.37
CA PRO A 19 12.75 8.20 -10.96
C PRO A 19 13.83 7.53 -10.09
N GLU A 20 15.10 7.83 -10.34
CA GLU A 20 16.22 7.14 -9.68
C GLU A 20 16.17 7.23 -8.14
N LYS A 21 15.83 8.40 -7.59
CA LYS A 21 15.87 8.69 -6.14
C LYS A 21 14.51 8.52 -5.43
N SER A 22 13.68 7.58 -5.87
CA SER A 22 12.39 7.31 -5.23
C SER A 22 12.31 5.89 -4.69
N TYR A 23 12.00 5.76 -3.39
CA TYR A 23 11.72 4.47 -2.75
C TYR A 23 10.63 3.68 -3.50
N THR A 24 9.55 4.34 -3.91
CA THR A 24 8.49 3.67 -4.68
C THR A 24 8.98 3.18 -6.04
N ALA A 25 9.85 3.93 -6.72
CA ALA A 25 10.41 3.50 -7.99
C ALA A 25 11.33 2.28 -7.79
N GLU A 26 12.06 2.20 -6.67
CA GLU A 26 12.82 0.99 -6.30
C GLU A 26 11.88 -0.21 -6.10
N LEU A 27 10.77 -0.07 -5.38
CA LEU A 27 9.78 -1.15 -5.23
C LEU A 27 9.27 -1.66 -6.58
N PHE A 28 8.96 -0.76 -7.52
CA PHE A 28 8.52 -1.16 -8.87
C PHE A 28 9.64 -1.79 -9.69
N ARG A 29 10.89 -1.32 -9.57
CA ARG A 29 12.06 -1.93 -10.23
C ARG A 29 12.36 -3.33 -9.71
N ASP A 30 12.27 -3.52 -8.40
CA ASP A 30 12.49 -4.81 -7.74
C ASP A 30 11.34 -5.79 -7.96
N GLY A 31 10.17 -5.29 -8.36
CA GLY A 31 9.02 -6.08 -8.79
C GLY A 31 8.21 -6.69 -7.64
N VAL A 32 7.30 -7.59 -8.03
CA VAL A 32 6.24 -8.11 -7.15
C VAL A 32 6.78 -8.78 -5.88
N ASP A 33 7.88 -9.52 -5.95
CA ASP A 33 8.39 -10.26 -4.80
C ASP A 33 8.86 -9.32 -3.68
N ARG A 34 9.50 -8.20 -4.04
CA ARG A 34 9.90 -7.18 -3.07
C ARG A 34 8.70 -6.51 -2.43
N ILE A 35 7.68 -6.18 -3.22
CA ILE A 35 6.43 -5.57 -2.74
C ILE A 35 5.73 -6.52 -1.76
N LEU A 36 5.60 -7.81 -2.10
CA LEU A 36 4.98 -8.81 -1.23
C LEU A 36 5.75 -9.03 0.07
N LYS A 37 7.09 -8.98 0.03
CA LYS A 37 7.92 -9.04 1.24
C LYS A 37 7.58 -7.91 2.21
N LYS A 38 7.46 -6.67 1.71
CA LYS A 38 7.05 -5.52 2.53
C LYS A 38 5.65 -5.70 3.10
N ILE A 39 4.67 -6.13 2.29
CA ILE A 39 3.31 -6.42 2.79
C ILE A 39 3.33 -7.43 3.95
N GLY A 40 4.14 -8.49 3.84
CA GLY A 40 4.28 -9.48 4.91
C GLY A 40 4.93 -8.93 6.19
N GLU A 41 5.92 -8.05 6.03
CA GLU A 41 6.57 -7.32 7.14
C GLU A 41 5.56 -6.43 7.86
N GLU A 42 4.91 -5.51 7.15
CA GLU A 42 3.96 -4.55 7.72
C GLU A 42 2.75 -5.25 8.36
N ALA A 43 2.27 -6.35 7.76
CA ALA A 43 1.20 -7.14 8.35
C ALA A 43 1.60 -7.76 9.69
N GLY A 44 2.85 -8.22 9.81
CA GLY A 44 3.42 -8.69 11.07
C GLY A 44 3.53 -7.58 12.11
N GLU A 45 4.00 -6.41 11.69
CA GLU A 45 4.15 -5.23 12.55
C GLU A 45 2.80 -4.73 13.06
N VAL A 46 1.76 -4.69 12.22
CA VAL A 46 0.38 -4.40 12.65
C VAL A 46 -0.10 -5.39 13.72
N ILE A 47 0.14 -6.68 13.55
CA ILE A 47 -0.25 -7.71 14.54
C ILE A 47 0.42 -7.44 15.88
N ILE A 48 1.71 -7.10 15.88
CA ILE A 48 2.48 -6.82 17.09
C ILE A 48 2.03 -5.51 17.73
N ALA A 49 1.94 -4.43 16.95
CA ALA A 49 1.53 -3.10 17.42
C ALA A 49 0.13 -3.11 18.03
N ALA A 50 -0.80 -3.89 17.46
CA ALA A 50 -2.16 -4.04 17.98
C ALA A 50 -2.23 -4.69 19.38
N LYS A 51 -1.17 -5.38 19.80
CA LYS A 51 -1.05 -5.97 21.15
C LYS A 51 -0.39 -5.03 22.16
N ASN A 52 0.22 -3.94 21.71
CA ASN A 52 0.94 -3.00 22.56
C ASN A 52 0.06 -1.79 22.92
N PRO A 53 0.27 -1.15 24.09
CA PRO A 53 -0.46 0.06 24.48
C PRO A 53 0.11 1.32 23.80
N ASN A 54 0.33 1.27 22.48
CA ASN A 54 0.88 2.36 21.68
C ASN A 54 0.06 2.59 20.41
N GLU A 55 -0.95 3.46 20.52
CA GLU A 55 -1.86 3.77 19.42
C GLU A 55 -1.14 4.41 18.22
N LYS A 56 -0.09 5.21 18.46
CA LYS A 56 0.65 5.89 17.38
C LYS A 56 1.39 4.91 16.50
N GLU A 57 1.98 3.88 17.10
CA GLU A 57 2.66 2.81 16.39
C GLU A 57 1.65 2.01 15.57
N LEU A 58 0.51 1.63 16.16
CA LEU A 58 -0.54 0.93 15.40
C LEU A 58 -1.03 1.73 14.18
N ILE A 59 -1.26 3.04 14.34
CA ILE A 59 -1.65 3.91 13.22
C ILE A 59 -0.57 3.95 12.14
N HIS A 60 0.70 3.99 12.54
CA HIS A 60 1.84 4.00 11.63
C HIS A 60 1.94 2.71 10.81
N GLU A 61 1.90 1.55 11.46
CA GLU A 61 2.00 0.25 10.77
C GLU A 61 0.79 -0.03 9.87
N ILE A 62 -0.42 0.39 10.28
CA ILE A 62 -1.60 0.30 9.41
C ILE A 62 -1.43 1.18 8.18
N ALA A 63 -0.89 2.40 8.34
CA ALA A 63 -0.66 3.31 7.23
C ALA A 63 0.37 2.74 6.26
N ASP A 64 1.45 2.12 6.75
CA ASP A 64 2.47 1.53 5.88
C ASP A 64 1.97 0.27 5.16
N LEU A 65 1.17 -0.56 5.84
CA LEU A 65 0.48 -1.69 5.20
C LEU A 65 -0.45 -1.21 4.07
N VAL A 66 -1.25 -0.16 4.32
CA VAL A 66 -2.13 0.42 3.29
C VAL A 66 -1.33 0.98 2.12
N PHE A 67 -0.21 1.68 2.38
CA PHE A 67 0.68 2.18 1.34
C PHE A 67 1.22 1.05 0.45
N HIS A 68 1.74 -0.03 1.05
CA HIS A 68 2.29 -1.16 0.29
C HIS A 68 1.20 -1.95 -0.47
N LEU A 69 -0.03 -2.00 0.05
CA LEU A 69 -1.17 -2.54 -0.69
C LEU A 69 -1.51 -1.68 -1.91
N GLU A 70 -1.49 -0.34 -1.81
CA GLU A 70 -1.68 0.54 -2.97
C GLU A 70 -0.56 0.37 -4.02
N VAL A 71 0.69 0.19 -3.58
CA VAL A 71 1.82 -0.13 -4.50
C VAL A 71 1.55 -1.44 -5.24
N LEU A 72 1.11 -2.50 -4.54
CA LEU A 72 0.74 -3.77 -5.17
C LEU A 72 -0.43 -3.61 -6.15
N MET A 73 -1.45 -2.82 -5.79
CA MET A 73 -2.59 -2.53 -6.64
C MET A 73 -2.14 -1.89 -7.96
N VAL A 74 -1.33 -0.83 -7.89
CA VAL A 74 -0.74 -0.20 -9.08
C VAL A 74 0.16 -1.17 -9.85
N GLU A 75 0.91 -2.02 -9.15
CA GLU A 75 1.73 -3.04 -9.78
C GLU A 75 0.89 -4.03 -10.61
N LYS A 76 -0.29 -4.39 -10.13
CA LYS A 76 -1.23 -5.32 -10.78
C LYS A 76 -2.30 -4.65 -11.65
N GLY A 77 -2.28 -3.33 -11.80
CA GLY A 77 -3.27 -2.59 -12.58
C GLY A 77 -4.67 -2.55 -11.95
N ILE A 78 -4.76 -2.73 -10.63
CA ILE A 78 -6.01 -2.69 -9.86
C ILE A 78 -6.19 -1.26 -9.31
N SER A 79 -7.41 -0.72 -9.38
CA SER A 79 -7.72 0.63 -8.86
C SER A 79 -8.33 0.58 -7.47
N LEU A 80 -8.19 1.66 -6.70
CA LEU A 80 -8.85 1.78 -5.39
C LEU A 80 -10.37 1.72 -5.52
N SER A 81 -10.93 2.24 -6.62
CA SER A 81 -12.36 2.11 -6.93
C SER A 81 -12.78 0.65 -7.10
N THR A 82 -11.94 -0.20 -7.70
CA THR A 82 -12.22 -1.63 -7.85
C THR A 82 -12.29 -2.32 -6.48
N ILE A 83 -11.34 -2.02 -5.58
CA ILE A 83 -11.35 -2.55 -4.21
C ILE A 83 -12.56 -2.05 -3.42
N ALA A 84 -12.89 -0.76 -3.53
CA ALA A 84 -14.06 -0.18 -2.86
C ALA A 84 -15.36 -0.87 -3.28
N LYS A 85 -15.57 -1.08 -4.60
CA LYS A 85 -16.73 -1.82 -5.13
C LYS A 85 -16.81 -3.25 -4.59
N GLU A 86 -15.68 -3.92 -4.44
CA GLU A 86 -15.63 -5.26 -3.87
C GLU A 86 -16.02 -5.25 -2.38
N LEU A 87 -15.58 -4.24 -1.62
CA LEU A 87 -15.99 -4.07 -0.23
C LEU A 87 -17.48 -3.74 -0.09
N GLU A 88 -18.03 -2.88 -0.96
CA GLU A 88 -19.46 -2.54 -0.98
C GLU A 88 -20.33 -3.79 -1.14
N LYS A 89 -19.98 -4.70 -2.06
CA LYS A 89 -20.70 -5.97 -2.27
C LYS A 89 -20.74 -6.88 -1.03
N ARG A 90 -19.75 -6.76 -0.13
CA ARG A 90 -19.69 -7.60 1.10
C ARG A 90 -20.60 -7.07 2.21
N HIS A 91 -21.03 -5.82 2.11
CA HIS A 91 -21.81 -5.13 3.13
C HIS A 91 -23.21 -4.74 2.62
N SER A 92 -23.60 -5.23 1.45
CA SER A 92 -24.95 -5.13 0.87
C SER A 92 -25.83 -6.30 1.28
#